data_AF-A0A2S4XXN5-F1
#
_entry.id   AF-A0A2S4XXN5-F1
#
_cell.length_a   1.000
_cell.length_b   1.000
_cell.length_c   1.000
_cell.angle_alpha   90.00
_cell.angle_beta   90.00
_cell.angle_gamma   90.00
#
_symmetry.space_group_name_H-M   'P 1'
#
loop_
_entity.id
_entity.type
_entity.pdbx_description
1 polymer ?
#
loop_
_entity_poly.entity_id
_entity_poly.type
_entity_poly.pdbx_seq_one_letter_code
_entity_poly.pdbx_strand_id
1 'polypeptide(L)' 'MVRTPLTPWERERGERLGALLRAARGDRSMVEVAAAAGVSAETLRKVETGRAPT' A
#
# COMPACT_ATOMS: atom_id res chain seq x y z
N MET A 1 -14.42 -14.31 9.47
CA MET A 1 -13.14 -14.23 10.20
C MET A 1 -12.87 -12.77 10.53
N VAL A 2 -12.73 -12.41 11.81
CA VAL A 2 -12.45 -11.03 12.21
C VAL A 2 -10.96 -10.77 12.01
N ARG A 3 -10.60 -9.70 11.29
CA ARG A 3 -9.19 -9.28 11.19
C ARG A 3 -8.76 -8.65 12.50
N THR A 4 -7.64 -9.10 13.06
CA THR A 4 -6.97 -8.42 14.17
C THR A 4 -6.66 -6.98 13.73
N PRO A 5 -7.04 -5.95 14.51
CA PRO A 5 -6.71 -4.58 14.19
C PRO A 5 -5.19 -4.38 14.26
N LEU A 6 -4.67 -3.55 13.36
CA LEU A 6 -3.26 -3.14 13.41
C LEU A 6 -3.00 -2.32 14.68
N THR A 7 -1.86 -2.59 15.31
CA THR A 7 -1.30 -1.73 16.35
C THR A 7 -0.98 -0.34 15.77
N PRO A 8 -0.89 0.71 16.61
CA PRO A 8 -0.49 2.03 16.16
C PRO A 8 0.87 2.03 15.43
N TRP A 9 1.83 1.22 15.89
CA TRP A 9 3.15 1.11 15.29
C TRP A 9 3.13 0.42 13.93
N GLU A 10 2.35 -0.65 13.75
CA GLU A 10 2.15 -1.29 12.44
C GLU A 10 1.52 -0.31 11.45
N ARG A 11 0.55 0.50 11.91
CA ARG A 11 -0.06 1.55 11.09
C ARG A 11 0.95 2.60 10.66
N GLU A 12 1.75 3.13 11.59
CA GLU A 12 2.77 4.14 11.31
C GLU A 12 3.83 3.62 10.32
N ARG A 13 4.28 2.37 10.49
CA ARG A 13 5.18 1.73 9.52
C ARG A 13 4.54 1.58 8.15
N GLY A 14 3.29 1.12 8.09
CA GLY A 14 2.54 0.98 6.85
C GLY A 14 2.37 2.31 6.12
N GLU A 15 2.07 3.39 6.84
CA GLU A 15 1.96 4.75 6.28
C GLU A 15 3.30 5.25 5.72
N ARG A 16 4.40 5.05 6.45
CA ARG A 16 5.76 5.41 5.98
C ARG A 16 6.15 4.64 4.73
N LEU A 17 5.94 3.32 4.72
CA LEU A 17 6.21 2.48 3.56
C LEU A 17 5.35 2.89 2.37
N GLY A 18 4.05 3.11 2.60
CA GLY A 18 3.11 3.52 1.55
C GLY A 18 3.51 4.84 0.90
N ALA A 19 3.92 5.83 1.71
CA ALA A 19 4.42 7.10 1.23
C ALA A 19 5.69 6.94 0.36
N LEU A 20 6.64 6.11 0.78
CA LEU A 20 7.86 5.83 0.00
C LEU A 20 7.54 5.16 -1.33
N LEU A 21 6.65 4.17 -1.34
CA LEU A 21 6.24 3.48 -2.57
C LEU A 21 5.48 4.41 -3.52
N ARG A 22 4.59 5.27 -2.98
CA ARG A 22 3.89 6.28 -3.77
C ARG A 22 4.84 7.29 -4.39
N ALA A 23 5.82 7.77 -3.62
CA ALA A 23 6.86 8.67 -4.12
C ALA A 23 7.69 7.99 -5.21
N ALA A 24 8.10 6.73 -5.00
CA ALA A 24 8.82 5.96 -5.99
C ALA A 24 8.01 5.71 -7.27
N ARG A 25 6.69 5.47 -7.17
CA ARG A 25 5.81 5.34 -8.33
C ARG A 25 5.82 6.63 -9.17
N GLY A 26 5.82 7.80 -8.52
CA GLY A 26 5.79 9.10 -9.19
C GLY A 26 4.54 9.24 -10.05
N ASP A 27 4.72 9.74 -11.28
CA ASP A 27 3.64 9.99 -12.23
C ASP A 27 3.17 8.73 -12.99
N ARG A 28 3.81 7.58 -12.76
CA ARG A 28 3.40 6.31 -13.38
C ARG A 28 1.98 5.94 -12.96
N SER A 29 1.21 5.42 -13.90
CA SER A 29 -0.16 4.97 -13.64
C SER A 29 -0.19 3.90 -12.56
N MET A 30 -1.07 4.07 -11.58
CA MET A 30 -1.29 3.07 -10.54
C MET A 30 -1.76 1.74 -11.15
N VAL A 31 -2.56 1.78 -12.21
CA VAL A 31 -3.07 0.57 -12.88
C VAL A 31 -1.94 -0.18 -13.57
N GLU A 32 -1.05 0.52 -14.27
CA GLU A 32 0.10 -0.09 -14.96
C GLU A 32 1.08 -0.71 -13.96
N VAL A 33 1.40 0.01 -12.88
CA VAL A 33 2.30 -0.51 -11.84
C VAL A 33 1.68 -1.70 -11.12
N ALA A 34 0.38 -1.67 -10.82
CA ALA A 34 -0.32 -2.80 -10.22
C ALA A 34 -0.30 -4.03 -11.13
N ALA A 35 -0.58 -3.84 -12.43
CA ALA A 35 -0.53 -4.91 -13.42
C ALA A 35 0.89 -5.51 -13.54
N ALA A 36 1.92 -4.66 -13.60
CA ALA A 36 3.32 -5.10 -13.62
C ALA A 36 3.74 -5.86 -12.35
N ALA A 37 3.16 -5.52 -11.21
CA ALA A 37 3.38 -6.19 -9.92
C ALA A 37 2.48 -7.42 -9.70
N GLY A 38 1.58 -7.76 -10.62
CA GLY A 38 0.67 -8.90 -10.49
C GLY A 38 -0.39 -8.73 -9.39
N VAL A 39 -0.75 -7.50 -9.03
CA VAL A 39 -1.76 -7.20 -8.01
C VAL A 39 -2.87 -6.32 -8.59
N SER A 40 -4.01 -6.25 -7.90
CA SER A 40 -5.05 -5.28 -8.27
C SER A 40 -4.63 -3.85 -7.93
N ALA A 41 -5.14 -2.87 -8.68
CA ALA A 41 -4.94 -1.45 -8.37
C ALA A 41 -5.44 -1.09 -6.96
N GLU A 42 -6.51 -1.75 -6.49
CA GLU A 42 -7.03 -1.57 -5.13
C GLU A 42 -6.05 -2.09 -4.07
N THR A 43 -5.37 -3.21 -4.31
CA THR A 43 -4.32 -3.72 -3.43
C THR A 43 -3.16 -2.73 -3.37
N LEU A 44 -2.68 -2.25 -4.52
CA LEU A 44 -1.61 -1.24 -4.56
C LEU A 44 -2.03 0.04 -3.83
N ARG A 45 -3.26 0.52 -4.02
CA ARG A 45 -3.82 1.68 -3.31
C ARG A 45 -3.79 1.48 -1.79
N LYS A 46 -4.17 0.31 -1.30
CA LYS A 46 -4.10 -0.01 0.14
C LYS A 46 -2.68 0.03 0.67
N VAL A 47 -1.71 -0.49 -0.08
CA VAL A 47 -0.29 -0.44 0.30
C VAL A 47 0.21 1.00 0.33
N GLU A 48 -0.01 1.78 -0.73
CA GLU A 48 0.43 3.18 -0.82
C GLU A 48 -0.20 4.11 0.22
N THR A 49 -1.31 3.69 0.82
CA THR A 49 -2.02 4.46 1.87
C THR A 49 -1.84 3.87 3.26
N GLY A 50 -0.95 2.88 3.46
CA GLY A 50 -0.69 2.26 4.76
C GLY A 50 -1.87 1.46 5.33
N ARG A 51 -2.80 1.03 4.48
CA ARG A 51 -3.99 0.25 4.84
C ARG A 51 -3.83 -1.24 4.56
N ALA A 52 -2.71 -1.65 3.97
CA ALA A 52 -2.32 -3.05 3.92
C ALA A 52 -1.74 -3.48 5.28
N PRO A 53 -2.04 -4.69 5.76
CA PRO A 53 -1.36 -5.22 6.95
C PRO A 53 0.12 -5.45 6.65
N THR A 54 1.00 -4.84 7.46
CA THR A 54 2.48 -4.82 7.30
C THR A 54 3.19 -4.86 8.64
#